data_AF-A0A7G8DHI6-F1
#
_entry.id   AF-A0A7G8DHI6-F1
#
_cell.length_a   1.000
_cell.length_b   1.000
_cell.length_c   1.000
_cell.angle_alpha   90.00
_cell.angle_beta   90.00
_cell.angle_gamma   90.00
#
_symmetry.space_group_name_H-M   'P 1'
#
loop_
_entity.id
_entity.type
_entity.pdbx_description
1 polymer ?
#
loop_
_entity_poly.entity_id
_entity_poly.type
_entity_poly.pdbx_seq_one_letter_code
_entity_poly.pdbx_strand_id
1 'polypeptide(L)'
;MAGGLDAHGMVLNLSEVKHAIRSEVTGQLDFRFLNDAWPEFDVSKPEGCLPTTEAIVRQIWARLSPHLPITALRLYEQPGLWADYLGHPMDAFLTIRTHFAAAHRLARPELSQEENERIYGKCARPHGHGHNYLVDVTVRGPIDARSGMVCDLSALQRLVDDLVVEPFDHTFLNKDVPFFAECVPTAENIALHIADRLSSPIKAIGAHLHKVRLQESPNNAAEVYAEVPQLEMTPSMLEAAVPV
;
A
#
# COMPACT_ATOMS: atom_id res chain seq x y z
N MET A 1 16.76 -3.99 2.59
CA MET A 1 18.18 -3.97 3.01
C MET A 1 19.03 -3.81 1.77
N ALA A 2 20.14 -3.09 1.85
CA ALA A 2 21.06 -2.89 0.73
C ALA A 2 22.52 -3.10 1.17
N GLY A 3 23.38 -3.47 0.22
CA GLY A 3 24.79 -3.72 0.44
C GLY A 3 25.48 -4.20 -0.84
N GLY A 4 26.81 -4.11 -0.89
CA GLY A 4 27.59 -4.76 -1.94
C GLY A 4 27.62 -6.28 -1.76
N LEU A 5 27.87 -7.02 -2.84
CA LEU A 5 28.16 -8.46 -2.74
C LEU A 5 29.53 -8.65 -2.09
N ASP A 6 29.59 -9.47 -1.05
CA ASP A 6 30.85 -9.91 -0.45
C ASP A 6 31.58 -10.95 -1.32
N ALA A 7 32.75 -11.40 -0.87
CA ALA A 7 33.56 -12.41 -1.57
C ALA A 7 32.86 -13.78 -1.70
N HIS A 8 31.75 -14.00 -0.99
CA HIS A 8 30.94 -15.20 -1.04
C HIS A 8 29.66 -15.02 -1.87
N GLY A 9 29.47 -13.84 -2.48
CA GLY A 9 28.28 -13.53 -3.28
C GLY A 9 27.04 -13.23 -2.43
N MET A 10 27.21 -12.88 -1.15
CA MET A 10 26.12 -12.48 -0.28
C MET A 10 26.03 -10.96 -0.19
N VAL A 11 24.82 -10.42 -0.25
CA VAL A 11 24.55 -9.00 0.08
C VAL A 11 24.67 -8.80 1.60
N LEU A 12 24.17 -9.77 2.37
CA LEU A 12 24.24 -9.85 3.83
C LEU A 12 24.22 -11.32 4.27
N ASN A 13 24.85 -11.61 5.40
CA ASN A 13 24.74 -12.92 6.03
C ASN A 13 23.34 -13.08 6.66
N LEU A 14 22.55 -14.03 6.15
CA LEU A 14 21.18 -14.25 6.63
C LEU A 14 21.13 -14.68 8.12
N SER A 15 22.18 -15.32 8.63
CA SER A 15 22.23 -15.73 10.05
C SER A 15 22.38 -14.51 10.97
N GLU A 16 23.18 -13.53 10.58
CA GLU A 16 23.34 -12.27 11.31
C GLU A 16 22.03 -11.46 11.30
N VAL A 17 21.38 -11.38 10.14
CA VAL A 17 20.07 -10.75 10.00
C VAL A 17 19.04 -11.39 10.95
N LYS A 18 18.93 -12.72 10.93
CA LYS A 18 18.01 -13.46 11.82
C LYS A 18 18.36 -13.25 13.29
N HIS A 19 19.65 -13.19 13.63
CA HIS A 19 20.09 -12.96 15.00
C HIS A 19 19.67 -11.56 15.49
N ALA A 20 19.94 -10.51 14.71
CA ALA A 20 19.55 -9.14 15.04
C ALA A 20 18.03 -8.99 15.18
N ILE A 21 17.24 -9.57 14.24
CA ILE A 21 15.77 -9.55 14.35
C ILE A 21 15.32 -10.25 15.65
N ARG A 22 15.95 -11.37 16.01
CA ARG A 22 15.59 -12.10 17.21
C ARG A 22 15.97 -11.35 18.49
N SER A 23 17.16 -10.77 18.57
CA SER A 23 17.64 -10.09 19.78
C SER A 23 16.91 -8.77 20.01
N GLU A 24 16.70 -8.00 18.94
CA GLU A 24 16.19 -6.64 19.04
C GLU A 24 14.66 -6.56 18.96
N VAL A 25 14.00 -7.57 18.37
CA VAL A 25 12.57 -7.51 18.08
C VAL A 25 11.83 -8.71 18.66
N THR A 26 11.91 -9.87 18.00
CA THR A 26 10.95 -10.96 18.32
C THR A 26 11.19 -11.54 19.71
N GLY A 27 12.44 -11.67 20.16
CA GLY A 27 12.75 -12.11 21.52
C GLY A 27 12.28 -11.15 22.62
N GLN A 28 12.06 -9.88 22.29
CA GLN A 28 11.53 -8.88 23.23
C GLN A 28 10.00 -8.83 23.23
N LEU A 29 9.36 -9.10 22.08
CA LEU A 29 7.92 -8.95 21.89
C LEU A 29 7.12 -10.25 22.03
N ASP A 30 7.70 -11.39 21.65
CA ASP A 30 7.00 -12.67 21.62
C ASP A 30 6.42 -13.02 23.00
N PHE A 31 5.12 -13.33 23.02
CA PHE A 31 4.34 -13.69 24.22
C PHE A 31 4.26 -12.59 25.30
N ARG A 32 4.38 -11.31 24.91
CA ARG A 32 4.27 -10.18 25.83
C ARG A 32 3.19 -9.19 25.42
N PHE A 33 2.73 -8.41 26.38
CA PHE A 33 1.97 -7.19 26.10
C PHE A 33 2.92 -6.14 25.53
N LEU A 34 2.61 -5.59 24.35
CA LEU A 34 3.47 -4.61 23.68
C LEU A 34 3.69 -3.36 24.56
N ASN A 35 2.66 -2.93 25.27
CA ASN A 35 2.69 -1.79 26.20
C ASN A 35 3.68 -1.97 27.36
N ASP A 36 3.95 -3.22 27.75
CA ASP A 36 4.89 -3.55 28.82
C ASP A 36 6.28 -3.92 28.29
N ALA A 37 6.36 -4.36 27.03
CA ALA A 37 7.58 -4.84 26.42
C ALA A 37 8.51 -3.70 26.01
N TRP A 38 7.96 -2.62 25.42
CA TRP A 38 8.73 -1.46 24.96
C TRP A 38 8.24 -0.17 25.62
N PRO A 39 9.13 0.66 26.18
CA PRO A 39 8.75 1.88 26.90
C PRO A 39 8.04 2.91 26.00
N GLU A 40 8.29 2.89 24.69
CA GLU A 40 7.63 3.77 23.71
C GLU A 40 6.14 3.46 23.55
N PHE A 41 5.67 2.30 24.02
CA PHE A 41 4.26 1.90 24.03
C PHE A 41 3.57 2.02 25.38
N ASP A 42 4.29 2.53 26.39
CA ASP A 42 3.74 2.81 27.70
C ASP A 42 2.94 4.13 27.67
N VAL A 43 1.66 4.03 27.37
CA VAL A 43 0.75 5.18 27.26
C VAL A 43 0.53 5.93 28.58
N SER A 44 0.98 5.40 29.72
CA SER A 44 0.98 6.15 30.99
C SER A 44 2.04 7.26 30.99
N LYS A 45 3.07 7.15 30.14
CA LYS A 45 4.10 8.18 29.98
C LYS A 45 3.70 9.24 28.96
N PRO A 46 4.15 10.50 29.12
CA PRO A 46 3.90 11.58 28.16
C PRO A 46 4.37 11.25 26.73
N GLU A 47 5.52 10.60 26.62
CA GLU A 47 6.17 10.22 25.36
C GLU A 47 5.69 8.88 24.77
N GLY A 48 4.85 8.14 25.50
CA GLY A 48 4.32 6.86 25.03
C GLY A 48 3.25 7.01 23.95
N CYS A 49 3.14 6.03 23.07
CA CYS A 49 2.14 5.95 22.02
C CYS A 49 1.40 4.61 22.01
N LEU A 50 0.30 4.52 21.26
CA LEU A 50 -0.36 3.22 21.06
C LEU A 50 0.49 2.33 20.13
N PRO A 51 0.53 1.00 20.37
CA PRO A 51 1.28 0.06 19.54
C PRO A 51 0.50 -0.31 18.27
N THR A 52 0.26 0.66 17.39
CA THR A 52 -0.34 0.47 16.06
C THR A 52 0.65 -0.16 15.09
N THR A 53 0.20 -0.67 13.94
CA THR A 53 1.09 -1.23 12.91
C THR A 53 2.19 -0.23 12.51
N GLU A 54 1.82 1.05 12.33
CA GLU A 54 2.73 2.11 11.92
C GLU A 54 3.74 2.46 13.03
N ALA A 55 3.30 2.53 14.28
CA ALA A 55 4.19 2.78 15.41
C ALA A 55 5.16 1.61 15.62
N ILE A 56 4.70 0.37 15.50
CA ILE A 56 5.53 -0.83 15.64
C ILE A 56 6.60 -0.89 14.55
N VAL A 57 6.26 -0.69 13.28
CA VAL A 57 7.26 -0.74 12.19
C VAL A 57 8.35 0.34 12.38
N ARG A 58 7.98 1.53 12.87
CA ARG A 58 8.92 2.59 13.20
C ARG A 58 9.86 2.19 14.35
N GLN A 59 9.34 1.56 15.41
CA GLN A 59 10.17 1.12 16.54
C GLN A 59 11.06 -0.07 16.20
N ILE A 60 10.60 -0.98 15.33
CA ILE A 60 11.41 -2.05 14.75
C ILE A 60 12.57 -1.44 13.95
N TRP A 61 12.29 -0.42 13.12
CA TRP A 61 13.34 0.29 12.38
C TRP A 61 14.38 0.91 13.31
N ALA A 62 13.95 1.66 14.33
CA ALA A 62 14.84 2.33 15.26
C ALA A 62 15.78 1.34 15.95
N ARG A 63 15.29 0.14 16.28
CA ARG A 63 16.06 -0.92 16.92
C ARG A 63 16.99 -1.66 15.96
N LEU A 64 16.59 -1.90 14.71
CA LEU A 64 17.39 -2.68 13.78
C LEU A 64 18.39 -1.86 12.95
N SER A 65 18.11 -0.58 12.69
CA SER A 65 18.97 0.26 11.84
C SER A 65 20.42 0.43 12.34
N PRO A 66 20.75 0.35 13.65
CA PRO A 66 22.13 0.31 14.12
C PRO A 66 22.87 -1.00 13.79
N HIS A 67 22.13 -2.09 13.52
CA HIS A 67 22.69 -3.43 13.31
C HIS A 67 22.66 -3.87 11.85
N LEU A 68 21.73 -3.34 11.06
CA LEU A 68 21.46 -3.79 9.70
C LEU A 68 21.30 -2.59 8.75
N PRO A 69 21.80 -2.67 7.50
CA PRO A 69 21.64 -1.62 6.49
C PRO A 69 20.25 -1.71 5.86
N ILE A 70 19.23 -1.37 6.66
CA ILE A 70 17.83 -1.42 6.27
C ILE A 70 17.52 -0.20 5.41
N THR A 71 16.77 -0.44 4.34
CA THR A 71 16.33 0.58 3.38
C THR A 71 14.82 0.80 3.39
N ALA A 72 14.07 -0.24 3.76
CA ALA A 72 12.63 -0.23 3.93
C ALA A 72 12.27 -1.38 4.88
N LEU A 73 11.24 -1.17 5.71
CA LEU A 73 10.58 -2.23 6.46
C LEU A 73 9.11 -2.25 6.10
N ARG A 74 8.57 -3.46 5.94
CA ARG A 74 7.14 -3.71 5.89
C ARG A 74 6.75 -4.59 7.06
N LEU A 75 5.79 -4.13 7.84
CA LEU A 75 5.17 -4.92 8.90
C LEU A 75 3.74 -5.28 8.49
N TYR A 76 3.48 -6.57 8.36
CA TYR A 76 2.13 -7.09 8.20
C TYR A 76 1.52 -7.32 9.58
N GLU A 77 0.44 -6.62 9.88
CA GLU A 77 -0.42 -6.99 11.03
C GLU A 77 -1.29 -8.18 10.63
N GLN A 78 -1.85 -8.11 9.41
CA GLN A 78 -2.62 -9.16 8.76
C GLN A 78 -2.36 -9.12 7.25
N PRO A 79 -2.74 -10.16 6.48
CA PRO A 79 -2.53 -10.17 5.03
C PRO A 79 -3.13 -8.97 4.27
N GLY A 80 -4.17 -8.33 4.83
CA GLY A 80 -4.83 -7.15 4.26
C GLY A 80 -4.56 -5.82 4.97
N LEU A 81 -3.65 -5.79 5.96
CA LEU A 81 -3.28 -4.58 6.70
C LEU A 81 -1.78 -4.60 6.97
N TRP A 82 -1.05 -3.63 6.41
CA TRP A 82 0.38 -3.50 6.64
C TRP A 82 0.83 -2.05 6.62
N ALA A 83 1.97 -1.81 7.24
CA ALA A 83 2.66 -0.53 7.22
C ALA A 83 4.05 -0.66 6.59
N ASP A 84 4.44 0.31 5.75
CA ASP A 84 5.79 0.47 5.25
C ASP A 84 6.47 1.68 5.92
N TYR A 85 7.74 1.53 6.28
CA TYR A 85 8.59 2.60 6.80
C TYR A 85 9.93 2.63 6.08
N LEU A 86 10.26 3.79 5.50
CA LEU A 86 11.45 4.00 4.65
C LEU A 86 12.60 4.69 5.39
N GLY A 87 12.52 4.83 6.72
CA GLY A 87 13.59 5.41 7.53
C GLY A 87 13.59 6.92 7.66
N HIS A 88 12.71 7.62 6.93
CA HIS A 88 12.52 9.06 7.12
C HIS A 88 11.59 9.32 8.31
N PRO A 89 11.95 10.23 9.24
CA PRO A 89 11.26 10.41 10.52
C PRO A 89 9.82 10.95 10.41
N MET A 90 9.37 11.33 9.22
CA MET A 90 8.13 12.09 9.02
C MET A 90 7.07 11.38 8.19
N ASP A 91 7.34 10.27 7.50
CA ASP A 91 6.35 9.60 6.63
C ASP A 91 6.37 8.09 6.82
N ALA A 92 5.20 7.52 7.09
CA ALA A 92 4.94 6.09 6.96
C ALA A 92 3.80 5.86 5.97
N PHE A 93 3.74 4.66 5.42
CA PHE A 93 2.66 4.25 4.53
C PHE A 93 1.81 3.22 5.24
N LEU A 94 0.50 3.42 5.26
CA LEU A 94 -0.47 2.45 5.75
C LEU A 94 -1.25 1.94 4.54
N THR A 95 -1.35 0.62 4.38
CA THR A 95 -2.16 0.02 3.32
C THR A 95 -3.23 -0.89 3.88
N ILE A 96 -4.45 -0.68 3.41
CA ILE A 96 -5.57 -1.60 3.60
C ILE A 96 -5.91 -2.28 2.27
N ARG A 97 -6.27 -3.56 2.34
CA ARG A 97 -6.78 -4.33 1.22
C ARG A 97 -8.24 -4.66 1.42
N THR A 98 -9.03 -4.42 0.39
CA THR A 98 -10.43 -4.88 0.27
C THR A 98 -10.66 -5.57 -1.07
N HIS A 99 -11.90 -5.94 -1.35
CA HIS A 99 -12.31 -6.56 -2.60
C HIS A 99 -13.73 -6.15 -2.99
N PHE A 100 -14.04 -6.26 -4.28
CA PHE A 100 -15.41 -6.21 -4.80
C PHE A 100 -15.52 -7.12 -6.04
N ALA A 101 -16.70 -7.66 -6.30
CA ALA A 101 -17.01 -8.45 -7.48
C ALA A 101 -17.80 -7.60 -8.47
N ALA A 102 -17.32 -7.41 -9.69
CA ALA A 102 -18.05 -6.65 -10.70
C ALA A 102 -17.92 -7.24 -12.10
N ALA A 103 -18.96 -7.05 -12.90
CA ALA A 103 -18.97 -7.34 -14.32
C ALA A 103 -18.69 -6.08 -15.14
N HIS A 104 -18.09 -6.24 -16.31
CA HIS A 104 -17.82 -5.16 -17.24
C HIS A 104 -17.65 -5.63 -18.68
N ARG A 105 -17.59 -4.66 -19.59
CA ARG A 105 -17.23 -4.85 -21.00
C ARG A 105 -16.27 -3.74 -21.43
N LEU A 106 -15.20 -4.14 -22.10
CA LEU A 106 -14.27 -3.21 -22.71
C LEU A 106 -14.69 -2.98 -24.16
N ALA A 107 -15.42 -1.89 -24.41
CA ALA A 107 -15.82 -1.51 -25.75
C ALA A 107 -16.07 0.00 -25.83
N ARG A 108 -15.67 0.61 -26.95
CA ARG A 108 -15.98 1.98 -27.30
C ARG A 108 -17.25 2.01 -28.14
N PRO A 109 -18.30 2.76 -27.75
CA PRO A 109 -19.59 2.79 -28.44
C PRO A 109 -19.51 3.30 -29.88
N GLU A 110 -18.50 4.13 -30.19
CA GLU A 110 -18.25 4.69 -31.51
C GLU A 110 -17.55 3.73 -32.48
N LEU A 111 -17.08 2.56 -32.02
CA LEU A 111 -16.41 1.55 -32.84
C LEU A 111 -17.32 0.36 -33.13
N SER A 112 -17.12 -0.29 -34.29
CA SER A 112 -17.80 -1.54 -34.61
C SER A 112 -17.39 -2.67 -33.64
N GLN A 113 -18.17 -3.76 -33.61
CA GLN A 113 -17.84 -4.92 -32.78
C GLN A 113 -16.49 -5.54 -33.19
N GLU A 114 -16.21 -5.63 -34.49
CA GLU A 114 -14.95 -6.18 -35.01
C GLU A 114 -13.74 -5.34 -34.59
N GLU A 115 -13.86 -4.00 -34.64
CA GLU A 115 -12.80 -3.09 -34.18
C GLU A 115 -12.58 -3.20 -32.67
N ASN A 116 -13.65 -3.30 -31.88
CA ASN A 116 -13.55 -3.51 -30.44
C ASN A 116 -12.91 -4.86 -30.10
N GLU A 117 -13.26 -5.93 -30.80
CA GLU A 117 -12.62 -7.25 -30.63
C GLU A 117 -11.16 -7.24 -31.05
N ARG A 118 -10.79 -6.45 -32.06
CA ARG A 118 -9.38 -6.28 -32.45
C ARG A 118 -8.57 -5.57 -31.37
N ILE A 119 -9.16 -4.62 -30.64
CA ILE A 119 -8.49 -3.84 -29.59
C ILE A 119 -8.47 -4.58 -28.26
N TYR A 120 -9.63 -5.04 -27.78
CA TYR A 120 -9.81 -5.58 -26.43
C TYR A 120 -9.97 -7.12 -26.40
N GLY A 121 -9.97 -7.77 -27.56
CA GLY A 121 -10.07 -9.23 -27.65
C GLY A 121 -11.35 -9.77 -26.99
N LYS A 122 -11.18 -10.80 -26.16
CA LYS A 122 -12.30 -11.45 -25.46
C LYS A 122 -13.04 -10.51 -24.50
N CYS A 123 -12.42 -9.42 -24.07
CA CYS A 123 -13.02 -8.45 -23.15
C CYS A 123 -14.08 -7.56 -23.83
N ALA A 124 -14.13 -7.53 -25.18
CA ALA A 124 -15.13 -6.82 -25.97
C ALA A 124 -16.44 -7.60 -26.21
N ARG A 125 -16.53 -8.85 -25.73
CA ARG A 125 -17.72 -9.71 -25.94
C ARG A 125 -19.01 -8.98 -25.55
N PRO A 126 -20.09 -9.07 -26.35
CA PRO A 126 -21.29 -8.24 -26.15
C PRO A 126 -21.96 -8.36 -24.79
N HIS A 127 -21.87 -9.52 -24.15
CA HIS A 127 -22.49 -9.80 -22.85
C HIS A 127 -21.57 -9.53 -21.66
N GLY A 128 -20.37 -9.02 -21.89
CA GLY A 128 -19.38 -8.74 -20.84
C GLY A 128 -18.79 -10.00 -20.21
N HIS A 129 -18.07 -9.77 -19.12
CA HIS A 129 -17.48 -10.76 -18.21
C HIS A 129 -17.32 -10.11 -16.84
N GLY A 130 -16.81 -10.81 -15.83
CA GLY A 130 -16.58 -10.21 -14.51
C GLY A 130 -15.39 -10.78 -13.79
N HIS A 131 -15.03 -10.09 -12.69
CA HIS A 131 -13.85 -10.36 -11.89
C HIS A 131 -14.12 -10.14 -10.41
N ASN A 132 -13.31 -10.80 -9.58
CA ASN A 132 -13.20 -10.51 -8.16
C ASN A 132 -11.97 -9.62 -7.99
N TYR A 133 -12.18 -8.31 -7.98
CA TYR A 133 -11.11 -7.34 -7.88
C TYR A 133 -10.57 -7.28 -6.46
N LEU A 134 -9.25 -7.24 -6.30
CA LEU A 134 -8.62 -6.82 -5.05
C LEU A 134 -8.16 -5.37 -5.18
N VAL A 135 -8.45 -4.57 -4.16
CA VAL A 135 -8.08 -3.14 -4.11
C VAL A 135 -7.15 -2.93 -2.91
N ASP A 136 -5.93 -2.48 -3.17
CA ASP A 136 -5.04 -1.97 -2.13
C ASP A 136 -5.08 -0.45 -2.15
N VAL A 137 -5.42 0.16 -1.02
CA VAL A 137 -5.40 1.61 -0.82
C VAL A 137 -4.28 1.93 0.15
N THR A 138 -3.23 2.56 -0.37
CA THR A 138 -2.07 3.01 0.41
C THR A 138 -2.20 4.51 0.66
N VAL A 139 -2.23 4.88 1.94
CA VAL A 139 -2.13 6.27 2.39
C VAL A 139 -0.75 6.53 2.97
N ARG A 140 -0.35 7.80 3.00
CA ARG A 140 0.87 8.25 3.66
C ARG A 140 0.65 9.47 4.52
N GLY A 141 1.54 9.66 5.48
CA GLY A 141 1.62 10.85 6.30
C GLY A 141 2.47 10.63 7.55
N PRO A 142 2.58 11.64 8.41
CA PRO A 142 3.28 11.53 9.67
C PRO A 142 2.57 10.58 10.62
N ILE A 143 3.36 9.75 11.30
CA ILE A 143 2.88 8.95 12.43
C ILE A 143 2.65 9.92 13.58
N ASP A 144 1.39 10.10 13.98
CA ASP A 144 1.03 10.92 15.12
C ASP A 144 1.73 10.42 16.39
N ALA A 145 2.34 11.35 17.13
CA ALA A 145 3.23 11.01 18.23
C ALA A 145 2.52 10.30 19.39
N ARG A 146 1.20 10.47 19.52
CA ARG A 146 0.43 9.92 20.63
C ARG A 146 -0.38 8.69 20.23
N SER A 147 -1.16 8.81 19.19
CA SER A 147 -1.99 7.71 18.69
C SER A 147 -1.19 6.66 17.92
N GLY A 148 0.01 6.99 17.43
CA GLY A 148 0.81 6.08 16.63
C GLY A 148 0.26 5.84 15.22
N MET A 149 -0.79 6.54 14.80
CA MET A 149 -1.46 6.30 13.52
C MET A 149 -1.02 7.31 12.45
N VAL A 150 -1.06 6.89 11.18
CA VAL A 150 -0.97 7.83 10.03
C VAL A 150 -2.30 8.55 9.84
N CYS A 151 -3.41 7.84 9.98
CA CYS A 151 -4.76 8.38 10.08
C CYS A 151 -5.66 7.41 10.86
N ASP A 152 -6.86 7.85 11.22
CA ASP A 152 -7.85 6.95 11.84
C ASP A 152 -8.21 5.80 10.87
N LEU A 153 -7.82 4.58 11.23
CA LEU A 153 -8.04 3.38 10.41
C LEU A 153 -9.52 3.12 10.13
N SER A 154 -10.40 3.37 11.12
CA SER A 154 -11.85 3.17 10.96
C SER A 154 -12.46 4.21 10.02
N ALA A 155 -11.93 5.43 9.99
CA ALA A 155 -12.32 6.44 9.02
C ALA A 155 -11.84 6.06 7.61
N LEU A 156 -10.60 5.60 7.46
CA LEU A 156 -10.08 5.12 6.18
C LEU A 156 -10.90 3.95 5.62
N GLN A 157 -11.20 2.94 6.45
CA GLN A 157 -12.03 1.80 6.06
C GLN A 157 -13.42 2.24 5.61
N ARG A 158 -14.10 3.08 6.39
CA ARG A 158 -15.41 3.63 6.00
C ARG A 158 -15.36 4.40 4.67
N LEU A 159 -14.34 5.22 4.44
CA LEU A 159 -14.18 5.91 3.17
C LEU A 159 -14.04 4.93 2.00
N VAL A 160 -13.23 3.88 2.16
CA VAL A 160 -13.06 2.86 1.11
C VAL A 160 -14.35 2.06 0.91
N ASP A 161 -15.05 1.70 1.97
CA ASP A 161 -16.30 0.95 1.86
C ASP A 161 -17.39 1.80 1.18
N ASP A 162 -17.65 3.00 1.68
CA ASP A 162 -18.71 3.90 1.19
C ASP A 162 -18.43 4.41 -0.23
N LEU A 163 -17.15 4.67 -0.54
CA LEU A 163 -16.76 5.30 -1.81
C LEU A 163 -16.20 4.34 -2.85
N VAL A 164 -15.97 3.09 -2.51
CA VAL A 164 -15.43 2.10 -3.47
C VAL A 164 -16.22 0.80 -3.41
N VAL A 165 -16.31 0.15 -2.26
CA VAL A 165 -16.92 -1.19 -2.19
C VAL A 165 -18.42 -1.12 -2.51
N GLU A 166 -19.21 -0.39 -1.72
CA GLU A 166 -20.67 -0.27 -1.92
C GLU A 166 -21.07 0.14 -3.35
N PRO A 167 -20.46 1.16 -3.98
CA PRO A 167 -20.85 1.56 -5.33
C PRO A 167 -20.38 0.63 -6.47
N PHE A 168 -19.45 -0.30 -6.22
CA PHE A 168 -18.87 -1.16 -7.28
C PHE A 168 -19.25 -2.63 -7.09
N ASP A 169 -19.47 -3.08 -5.87
CA ASP A 169 -19.69 -4.48 -5.56
C ASP A 169 -21.02 -5.01 -6.11
N HIS A 170 -20.96 -6.20 -6.69
CA HIS A 170 -22.05 -6.88 -7.39
C HIS A 170 -22.72 -6.04 -8.49
N THR A 171 -21.97 -5.16 -9.16
CA THR A 171 -22.47 -4.31 -10.25
C THR A 171 -22.02 -4.75 -11.64
N PHE A 172 -22.68 -4.23 -12.68
CA PHE A 172 -22.14 -4.13 -14.03
C PHE A 172 -21.58 -2.71 -14.24
N LEU A 173 -20.25 -2.54 -14.16
CA LEU A 173 -19.57 -1.24 -14.10
C LEU A 173 -20.06 -0.25 -15.16
N ASN A 174 -20.15 -0.67 -16.44
CA ASN A 174 -20.57 0.22 -17.53
C ASN A 174 -22.00 0.77 -17.39
N LYS A 175 -22.86 0.14 -16.57
CA LYS A 175 -24.28 0.48 -16.46
C LYS A 175 -24.60 1.13 -15.12
N ASP A 176 -23.99 0.64 -14.05
CA ASP A 176 -24.38 0.99 -12.69
C ASP A 176 -23.48 2.08 -12.09
N VAL A 177 -22.28 2.28 -12.63
CA VAL A 177 -21.35 3.33 -12.20
C VAL A 177 -21.34 4.45 -13.25
N PRO A 178 -21.88 5.65 -12.95
CA PRO A 178 -22.06 6.72 -13.95
C PRO A 178 -20.79 7.10 -14.71
N PHE A 179 -19.62 7.04 -14.06
CA PHE A 179 -18.33 7.34 -14.69
C PHE A 179 -18.02 6.40 -15.88
N PHE A 180 -18.40 5.12 -15.80
CA PHE A 180 -18.13 4.14 -16.86
C PHE A 180 -19.23 4.06 -17.93
N ALA A 181 -20.23 4.94 -17.89
CA ALA A 181 -21.14 5.14 -19.01
C ALA A 181 -20.42 5.78 -20.21
N GLU A 182 -19.40 6.61 -19.93
CA GLU A 182 -18.63 7.35 -20.94
C GLU A 182 -17.15 6.92 -21.00
N CYS A 183 -16.67 6.20 -19.97
CA CYS A 183 -15.30 5.73 -19.87
C CYS A 183 -15.23 4.19 -19.94
N VAL A 184 -14.29 3.65 -20.72
CA VAL A 184 -14.08 2.19 -20.78
C VAL A 184 -13.49 1.71 -19.44
N PRO A 185 -14.10 0.73 -18.74
CA PRO A 185 -13.68 0.28 -17.41
C PRO A 185 -12.45 -0.65 -17.47
N THR A 186 -11.34 -0.19 -18.04
CA THR A 186 -10.07 -0.93 -17.93
C THR A 186 -9.59 -0.91 -16.47
N ALA A 187 -8.71 -1.83 -16.07
CA ALA A 187 -8.17 -1.85 -14.72
C ALA A 187 -7.50 -0.52 -14.33
N GLU A 188 -6.85 0.14 -15.28
CA GLU A 188 -6.24 1.46 -15.13
C GLU A 188 -7.30 2.55 -14.88
N ASN A 189 -8.36 2.61 -15.69
CA ASN A 189 -9.41 3.61 -15.52
C ASN A 189 -10.22 3.40 -14.24
N ILE A 190 -10.38 2.15 -13.81
CA ILE A 190 -10.98 1.82 -12.51
C ILE A 190 -10.09 2.32 -11.37
N ALA A 191 -8.79 2.03 -11.41
CA ALA A 191 -7.85 2.51 -10.38
C ALA A 191 -7.77 4.04 -10.32
N LEU A 192 -7.77 4.72 -11.47
CA LEU A 192 -7.81 6.19 -11.55
C LEU A 192 -9.09 6.74 -10.93
N HIS A 193 -10.25 6.18 -11.28
CA HIS A 193 -11.52 6.63 -10.73
C HIS A 193 -11.59 6.42 -9.21
N ILE A 194 -11.09 5.29 -8.70
CA ILE A 194 -10.97 5.05 -7.26
C ILE A 194 -10.07 6.11 -6.61
N ALA A 195 -8.92 6.42 -7.22
CA ALA A 195 -8.01 7.43 -6.70
C ALA A 195 -8.66 8.83 -6.66
N ASP A 196 -9.39 9.23 -7.70
CA ASP A 196 -10.11 10.50 -7.76
C ASP A 196 -11.16 10.60 -6.65
N ARG A 197 -11.91 9.52 -6.41
CA ARG A 197 -12.94 9.47 -5.36
C ARG A 197 -12.36 9.54 -3.95
N LEU A 198 -11.19 8.96 -3.73
CA LEU A 198 -10.59 8.84 -2.40
C LEU A 198 -9.65 10.00 -2.04
N SER A 199 -9.04 10.70 -3.01
CA SER A 199 -7.98 11.69 -2.76
C SER A 199 -8.41 12.81 -1.80
N SER A 200 -9.54 13.48 -2.08
CA SER A 200 -10.03 14.58 -1.22
C SER A 200 -10.57 14.09 0.14
N PRO A 201 -11.38 13.01 0.21
CA PRO A 201 -11.83 12.47 1.50
C PRO A 201 -10.68 11.97 2.39
N ILE A 202 -9.65 11.32 1.84
CA ILE A 202 -8.47 10.89 2.60
C ILE A 202 -7.71 12.09 3.15
N LYS A 203 -7.58 13.16 2.35
CA LYS A 203 -7.01 14.43 2.82
C LYS A 203 -7.78 15.02 4.00
N ALA A 204 -9.10 14.88 4.02
CA ALA A 204 -9.94 15.39 5.11
C ALA A 204 -9.74 14.65 6.44
N ILE A 205 -9.25 13.40 6.43
CA ILE A 205 -8.92 12.63 7.64
C ILE A 205 -7.44 12.75 8.05
N GLY A 206 -6.69 13.68 7.45
CA GLY A 206 -5.33 14.01 7.86
C GLY A 206 -4.21 13.20 7.19
N ALA A 207 -4.51 12.40 6.16
CA ALA A 207 -3.51 11.66 5.39
C ALA A 207 -3.52 12.03 3.90
N HIS A 208 -2.54 11.57 3.15
CA HIS A 208 -2.48 11.71 1.70
C HIS A 208 -2.69 10.35 1.04
N LEU A 209 -3.55 10.28 0.01
CA LEU A 209 -3.57 9.10 -0.84
C LEU A 209 -2.23 9.00 -1.55
N HIS A 210 -1.55 7.86 -1.42
CA HIS A 210 -0.28 7.63 -2.07
C HIS A 210 -0.46 6.74 -3.31
N LYS A 211 -1.15 5.61 -3.15
CA LYS A 211 -1.29 4.61 -4.20
C LYS A 211 -2.62 3.87 -4.13
N VAL A 212 -3.19 3.59 -5.29
CA VAL A 212 -4.25 2.60 -5.48
C VAL A 212 -3.71 1.50 -6.37
N ARG A 213 -3.76 0.26 -5.90
CA ARG A 213 -3.48 -0.92 -6.73
C ARG A 213 -4.77 -1.71 -6.91
N LEU A 214 -5.21 -1.85 -8.16
CA LEU A 214 -6.35 -2.68 -8.53
C LEU A 214 -5.85 -3.93 -9.21
N GLN A 215 -6.10 -5.08 -8.60
CA GLN A 215 -5.79 -6.38 -9.17
C GLN A 215 -7.07 -7.01 -9.74
N GLU A 216 -7.15 -7.07 -11.06
CA GLU A 216 -8.26 -7.67 -11.80
C GLU A 216 -8.21 -9.21 -11.77
N SER A 217 -7.01 -9.79 -11.79
CA SER A 217 -6.79 -11.24 -11.72
C SER A 217 -5.48 -11.57 -11.03
N PRO A 218 -5.16 -12.85 -10.71
CA PRO A 218 -3.87 -13.23 -10.14
C PRO A 218 -2.64 -12.73 -10.91
N ASN A 219 -2.79 -12.50 -12.22
CA ASN A 219 -1.69 -12.15 -13.12
C ASN A 219 -1.75 -10.69 -13.63
N ASN A 220 -2.83 -9.96 -13.38
CA ASN A 220 -3.04 -8.61 -13.92
C ASN A 220 -3.39 -7.63 -12.80
N ALA A 221 -2.64 -6.53 -12.71
CA ALA A 221 -2.95 -5.41 -11.83
C ALA A 221 -2.56 -4.08 -12.47
N ALA A 222 -3.28 -3.02 -12.15
CA ALA A 222 -2.95 -1.65 -12.45
C ALA A 222 -2.61 -0.91 -11.15
N GLU A 223 -1.63 0.00 -11.20
CA GLU A 223 -1.24 0.84 -10.08
C GLU A 223 -1.30 2.31 -10.47
N VAL A 224 -1.97 3.11 -9.65
CA VAL A 224 -2.07 4.56 -9.80
C VAL A 224 -1.45 5.19 -8.57
N TYR A 225 -0.46 6.04 -8.78
CA TYR A 225 0.12 6.89 -7.74
C TYR A 225 -0.56 8.24 -7.79
N ALA A 226 -1.22 8.64 -6.69
CA ALA A 226 -1.97 9.90 -6.63
C ALA A 226 -1.07 11.14 -6.49
N GLU A 227 0.22 10.91 -6.25
CA GLU A 227 1.26 11.92 -6.22
C GLU A 227 2.30 11.58 -7.29
N VAL A 228 2.96 12.59 -7.85
CA VAL A 228 4.18 12.34 -8.64
C VAL A 228 5.17 11.66 -7.72
N PRO A 229 5.69 10.45 -8.04
CA PRO A 229 6.70 9.82 -7.21
C PRO A 229 7.84 10.81 -7.01
N GLN A 230 8.07 11.26 -5.78
CA GLN A 230 9.34 11.88 -5.41
C GLN A 230 10.38 10.76 -5.38
N LEU A 231 10.73 10.23 -6.56
CA LEU A 231 11.92 9.42 -6.77
C LEU A 231 13.16 10.34 -6.73
N GLU A 232 13.27 11.14 -5.68
CA GLU A 232 14.53 11.72 -5.21
C GLU A 232 14.96 11.05 -3.90
N MET A 233 14.65 9.75 -3.75
CA MET A 233 15.45 8.91 -2.87
C MET A 233 16.69 8.48 -3.65
N THR A 234 17.69 9.36 -3.77
CA THR A 234 19.05 8.91 -4.03
C THR A 234 19.54 8.25 -2.74
N PRO A 235 19.79 6.91 -2.71
CA PRO A 235 20.72 6.41 -1.72
C PRO A 235 22.04 7.08 -2.05
N SER A 236 22.63 7.81 -1.10
CA SER A 236 23.94 8.47 -1.21
C SER A 236 25.11 7.54 -1.57
N MET A 237 24.82 6.28 -1.88
CA MET A 237 25.77 5.23 -2.24
C MET A 237 25.93 5.00 -3.75
N LEU A 238 25.09 5.60 -4.61
CA LEU A 238 25.20 5.42 -6.08
C LEU A 238 26.07 6.48 -6.79
N GLU A 239 26.41 7.60 -6.15
CA GLU A 239 27.32 8.60 -6.73
C GLU A 239 28.81 8.28 -6.55
N ALA A 240 29.15 7.25 -5.76
CA ALA A 240 30.55 6.85 -5.52
C ALA A 240 31.12 5.85 -6.56
N ALA A 241 30.37 5.53 -7.62
CA ALA A 241 30.74 4.49 -8.60
C ALA A 241 30.84 4.98 -10.05
N VAL A 242 31.04 6.28 -10.29
CA VAL A 242 31.43 6.80 -11.60
C VAL A 242 32.93 7.12 -11.59
N PRO A 243 33.81 6.27 -12.13
CA PRO A 243 35.20 6.64 -12.33
C PRO A 243 35.29 7.66 -13.48
N VAL A 244 36.12 8.69 -13.28
CA VAL A 244 36.57 9.66 -14.30
C VAL A 244 37.36 8.95 -15.40
#